data_AF-A0A3M2CJ43-F1
#
_entry.id   AF-A0A3M2CJ43-F1
#
_cell.length_a   1.000
_cell.length_b   1.000
_cell.length_c   1.000
_cell.angle_alpha   90.00
_cell.angle_beta   90.00
_cell.angle_gamma   90.00
#
_symmetry.space_group_name_H-M   'P 1'
#
loop_
_entity.id
_entity.type
_entity.pdbx_description
1 polymer ?
#
loop_
_entity_poly.entity_id
_entity_poly.type
_entity_poly.pdbx_seq_one_letter_code
_entity_poly.pdbx_strand_id
1 'polypeptide(L)'
;MKTIQAMATGAVVALTVGAMHARADETRRALNDLTGQFASLDAVSLGARVTVTVHEAIPGAGVPVGEPIEGFFEYAADGARWRRSSVLDASKFPGMNTTVAYDGSAYSYTMRDQKITSVSFAGPRRATGMSLPNPILELGRFCAPGDDLNTDLLLASVRAGARAGVTPVEIRPRDGGGATVRCAGDRIDGAQTMFDLTFDAPGRVVRVERRDAATGAAMSVIECDSHVERRGADGRVAQWPTRFTFLGMDPATGQAGVTIEMELVWLTTGTDAAGSVSFSPAWSEPGRIWIDELGLFIR
;
A
#
# COMPACT_ATOMS: atom_id res chain seq x y z
N MET A 1 -35.41 12.54 -46.53
CA MET A 1 -35.47 12.11 -45.12
C MET A 1 -34.33 11.18 -44.69
N LYS A 2 -33.84 10.23 -45.50
CA LYS A 2 -32.74 9.31 -45.12
C LYS A 2 -31.37 9.97 -44.85
N THR A 3 -31.06 11.10 -45.49
CA THR A 3 -29.75 11.79 -45.37
C THR A 3 -29.56 12.51 -44.03
N ILE A 4 -30.63 13.05 -43.44
CA ILE A 4 -30.58 13.76 -42.15
C ILE A 4 -30.36 12.76 -41.00
N GLN A 5 -30.93 11.55 -41.12
CA GLN A 5 -30.79 10.48 -40.13
C GLN A 5 -29.34 9.96 -40.08
N ALA A 6 -28.68 9.79 -41.23
CA ALA A 6 -27.27 9.37 -41.30
C ALA A 6 -26.29 10.43 -40.75
N MET A 7 -26.54 11.72 -40.99
CA MET A 7 -25.73 12.81 -40.44
C MET A 7 -25.93 12.98 -38.93
N ALA A 8 -27.15 12.80 -38.42
CA ALA A 8 -27.43 12.78 -36.99
C ALA A 8 -26.72 11.61 -36.29
N THR A 9 -26.73 10.41 -36.88
CA THR A 9 -26.01 9.25 -36.34
C THR A 9 -24.49 9.45 -36.38
N GLY A 10 -23.92 10.01 -37.47
CA GLY A 10 -22.49 10.29 -37.56
C GLY A 10 -22.00 11.35 -36.57
N ALA A 11 -22.79 12.41 -36.36
CA ALA A 11 -22.47 13.44 -35.36
C ALA A 11 -22.59 12.92 -33.92
N VAL A 12 -23.60 12.10 -33.61
CA VAL A 12 -23.75 11.45 -32.29
C VAL A 12 -22.58 10.49 -32.04
N VAL A 13 -22.19 9.66 -33.00
CA VAL A 13 -21.04 8.75 -32.86
C VAL A 13 -19.74 9.54 -32.67
N ALA A 14 -19.50 10.62 -33.42
CA ALA A 14 -18.30 11.45 -33.26
C ALA A 14 -18.25 12.15 -31.89
N LEU A 15 -19.39 12.63 -31.38
CA LEU A 15 -19.50 13.24 -30.04
C LEU A 15 -19.28 12.20 -28.94
N THR A 16 -19.82 10.99 -29.09
CA THR A 16 -19.63 9.88 -28.14
C THR A 16 -18.16 9.44 -28.12
N VAL A 17 -17.55 9.26 -29.29
CA VAL A 17 -16.13 8.88 -29.40
C VAL A 17 -15.23 9.98 -28.84
N GLY A 18 -15.51 11.26 -29.14
CA GLY A 18 -14.76 12.39 -28.58
C GLY A 18 -14.84 12.48 -27.05
N ALA A 19 -16.04 12.28 -26.48
CA ALA A 19 -16.24 12.25 -25.04
C ALA A 19 -15.53 11.05 -24.37
N MET A 20 -15.50 9.88 -25.02
CA MET A 20 -14.77 8.72 -24.53
C MET A 20 -13.26 8.95 -24.51
N HIS A 21 -12.69 9.57 -25.56
CA HIS A 21 -11.27 9.90 -25.62
C HIS A 21 -10.86 10.93 -24.55
N ALA A 22 -11.65 11.99 -24.38
CA ALA A 22 -11.39 13.00 -23.35
C ALA A 22 -11.37 12.39 -21.94
N ARG A 23 -12.31 11.49 -21.62
CA ARG A 23 -12.35 10.78 -20.33
C ARG A 23 -11.16 9.84 -20.14
N ALA A 24 -10.72 9.15 -21.20
CA ALA A 24 -9.53 8.30 -21.13
C ALA A 24 -8.26 9.12 -20.87
N ASP A 25 -8.15 10.32 -21.44
CA ASP A 25 -7.02 11.23 -21.23
C ASP A 25 -7.01 11.84 -19.82
N GLU A 26 -8.17 12.21 -19.28
CA GLU A 26 -8.31 12.63 -17.87
C GLU A 26 -7.90 11.51 -16.92
N THR A 27 -8.31 10.28 -17.21
CA THR A 27 -7.93 9.11 -16.40
C THR A 27 -6.43 8.84 -16.46
N ARG A 28 -5.83 8.95 -17.64
CA ARG A 28 -4.38 8.79 -17.79
C ARG A 28 -3.63 9.89 -17.03
N ARG A 29 -4.16 11.11 -16.99
CA ARG A 29 -3.62 12.18 -16.13
C ARG A 29 -3.70 11.82 -14.65
N ALA A 30 -4.84 11.33 -14.16
CA ALA A 30 -4.97 10.91 -12.76
C ALA A 30 -3.95 9.80 -12.37
N LEU A 31 -3.75 8.80 -13.24
CA LEU A 31 -2.71 7.78 -13.03
C LEU A 31 -1.30 8.38 -13.03
N ASN A 32 -1.01 9.27 -13.98
CA ASN A 32 0.28 9.95 -14.08
C ASN A 32 0.54 10.87 -12.88
N ASP A 33 -0.51 11.49 -12.34
CA ASP A 33 -0.42 12.34 -11.15
C ASP A 33 -0.16 11.48 -9.90
N LEU A 34 -0.86 10.36 -9.73
CA LEU A 34 -0.61 9.42 -8.62
C LEU A 34 0.80 8.82 -8.67
N THR A 35 1.23 8.34 -9.85
CA THR A 35 2.60 7.82 -10.03
C THR A 35 3.64 8.92 -9.88
N GLY A 36 3.37 10.13 -10.37
CA GLY A 36 4.22 11.31 -10.18
C GLY A 36 4.42 11.65 -8.70
N GLN A 37 3.36 11.56 -7.89
CA GLN A 37 3.45 11.73 -6.43
C GLN A 37 4.42 10.70 -5.82
N PHE A 38 4.25 9.41 -6.10
CA PHE A 38 5.18 8.38 -5.62
C PHE A 38 6.62 8.55 -6.12
N ALA A 39 6.80 8.93 -7.38
CA ALA A 39 8.13 9.16 -7.97
C ALA A 39 8.91 10.30 -7.28
N SER A 40 8.19 11.25 -6.69
CA SER A 40 8.73 12.40 -5.96
C SER A 40 8.94 12.18 -4.45
N LEU A 41 8.46 11.06 -3.89
CA LEU A 41 8.62 10.75 -2.47
C LEU A 41 10.04 10.26 -2.16
N ASP A 42 10.93 11.16 -1.76
CA ASP A 42 12.29 10.79 -1.32
C ASP A 42 12.38 10.37 0.15
N ALA A 43 11.48 10.89 0.97
CA ALA A 43 11.30 10.50 2.37
C ALA A 43 9.83 10.59 2.76
N VAL A 44 9.41 9.77 3.72
CA VAL A 44 8.05 9.75 4.27
C VAL A 44 8.10 9.39 5.75
N SER A 45 7.25 10.00 6.56
CA SER A 45 6.98 9.59 7.93
C SER A 45 5.49 9.68 8.21
N LEU A 46 4.91 8.62 8.75
CA LEU A 46 3.49 8.54 9.03
C LEU A 46 3.22 7.75 10.30
N GLY A 47 2.07 8.05 10.90
CA GLY A 47 1.51 7.32 12.02
C GLY A 47 0.01 7.19 11.86
N ALA A 48 -0.54 6.03 12.18
CA ALA A 48 -1.95 5.71 12.03
C ALA A 48 -2.49 4.96 13.25
N ARG A 49 -3.69 5.33 13.68
CA ARG A 49 -4.50 4.48 14.56
C ARG A 49 -5.04 3.34 13.73
N VAL A 50 -5.04 2.15 14.31
CA VAL A 50 -5.43 0.92 13.59
C VAL A 50 -6.50 0.20 14.39
N THR A 51 -7.53 -0.30 13.70
CA THR A 51 -8.47 -1.29 14.22
C THR A 51 -8.42 -2.51 13.32
N VAL A 52 -8.15 -3.68 13.89
CA VAL A 52 -8.16 -4.96 13.17
C VAL A 52 -9.35 -5.79 13.64
N THR A 53 -10.11 -6.31 12.69
CA THR A 53 -11.18 -7.29 12.95
C THR A 53 -10.91 -8.52 12.10
N VAL A 54 -10.77 -9.66 12.75
CA VAL A 54 -10.59 -10.96 12.09
C VAL A 54 -11.95 -11.65 12.00
N HIS A 55 -12.38 -12.03 10.81
CA HIS A 55 -13.71 -12.63 10.57
C HIS A 55 -13.66 -14.15 10.52
N GLU A 56 -12.46 -14.72 10.34
CA GLU A 56 -12.24 -16.15 10.28
C GLU A 56 -11.10 -16.57 11.21
N ALA A 57 -11.25 -17.69 11.91
CA ALA A 57 -10.24 -18.14 12.85
C ALA A 57 -8.91 -18.44 12.15
N ILE A 58 -7.83 -17.78 12.59
CA ILE A 58 -6.46 -18.07 12.13
C ILE A 58 -5.91 -19.22 12.98
N PRO A 59 -5.70 -20.42 12.40
CA PRO A 59 -5.25 -21.57 13.18
C PRO A 59 -3.95 -21.29 13.94
N GLY A 60 -3.95 -21.55 15.24
CA GLY A 60 -2.78 -21.40 16.10
C GLY A 60 -2.43 -19.97 16.53
N ALA A 61 -3.14 -18.94 16.04
CA ALA A 61 -2.84 -17.55 16.39
C ALA A 61 -3.52 -17.08 17.69
N GLY A 62 -4.60 -17.74 18.12
CA GLY A 62 -5.34 -17.37 19.33
C GLY A 62 -6.03 -16.01 19.26
N VAL A 63 -6.20 -15.46 18.05
CA VAL A 63 -6.80 -14.15 17.81
C VAL A 63 -8.32 -14.26 17.89
N PRO A 64 -9.02 -13.38 18.64
CA PRO A 64 -10.47 -13.43 18.76
C PRO A 64 -11.14 -13.09 17.42
N VAL A 65 -12.17 -13.86 17.05
CA VAL A 65 -12.96 -13.65 15.85
C VAL A 65 -14.09 -12.65 16.13
N GLY A 66 -14.24 -11.67 15.25
CA GLY A 66 -15.29 -10.64 15.30
C GLY A 66 -15.07 -9.52 16.31
N GLU A 67 -14.08 -9.65 17.20
CA GLU A 67 -13.74 -8.61 18.17
C GLU A 67 -12.74 -7.61 17.57
N PRO A 68 -13.01 -6.29 17.68
CA PRO A 68 -12.03 -5.28 17.31
C PRO A 68 -10.77 -5.33 18.19
N ILE A 69 -9.62 -5.21 17.53
CA ILE A 69 -8.29 -5.17 18.13
C ILE A 69 -7.66 -3.83 17.76
N GLU A 70 -7.54 -2.95 18.74
CA GLU A 70 -6.99 -1.62 18.55
C GLU A 70 -5.47 -1.62 18.59
N GLY A 71 -4.88 -0.62 17.94
CA GLY A 71 -3.45 -0.44 17.93
C GLY A 71 -2.95 0.77 17.17
N PHE A 72 -1.68 0.71 16.82
CA PHE A 72 -0.96 1.81 16.19
C PHE A 72 0.07 1.31 15.18
N PHE A 73 0.18 2.06 14.09
CA PHE A 73 1.14 1.81 13.01
C PHE A 73 2.01 3.04 12.82
N GLU A 74 3.33 2.85 12.71
CA GLU A 74 4.26 3.90 12.28
C GLU A 74 5.13 3.39 11.16
N TYR A 75 5.44 4.29 10.24
CA TYR A 75 6.42 4.05 9.20
C TYR A 75 7.23 5.30 8.94
N ALA A 76 8.54 5.13 8.78
CA ALA A 76 9.42 6.18 8.34
C ALA A 76 10.44 5.62 7.34
N ALA A 77 10.72 6.38 6.29
CA ALA A 77 11.75 6.05 5.32
C ALA A 77 12.46 7.31 4.82
N ASP A 78 13.77 7.18 4.61
CA ASP A 78 14.64 8.20 4.03
C ASP A 78 15.73 7.52 3.20
N GLY A 79 15.61 7.66 1.87
CA GLY A 79 16.47 6.95 0.92
C GLY A 79 16.29 5.43 1.01
N ALA A 80 17.37 4.71 1.28
CA ALA A 80 17.34 3.25 1.44
C ALA A 80 16.97 2.81 2.86
N ARG A 81 17.01 3.73 3.83
CA ARG A 81 16.75 3.44 5.25
C ARG A 81 15.26 3.50 5.50
N TRP A 82 14.76 2.57 6.30
CA TRP A 82 13.34 2.53 6.65
C TRP A 82 13.11 1.83 7.98
N ARG A 83 12.00 2.17 8.62
CA ARG A 83 11.53 1.57 9.87
C ARG A 83 10.01 1.50 9.83
N ARG A 84 9.48 0.41 10.36
CA ARG A 84 8.06 0.17 10.55
C ARG A 84 7.83 -0.34 11.96
N SER A 85 6.80 0.15 12.62
CA SER A 85 6.36 -0.26 13.94
C SER A 85 4.89 -0.65 13.84
N SER A 86 4.55 -1.86 14.27
CA SER A 86 3.18 -2.33 14.41
C SER A 86 2.96 -2.66 15.87
N VAL A 87 1.89 -2.12 16.45
CA VAL A 87 1.48 -2.39 17.82
C VAL A 87 -0.01 -2.72 17.77
N LEU A 88 -0.40 -3.89 18.23
CA LEU A 88 -1.79 -4.22 18.54
C LEU A 88 -1.88 -4.58 20.03
N ASP A 89 -3.10 -4.61 20.57
CA ASP A 89 -3.37 -5.15 21.91
C ASP A 89 -2.81 -6.58 22.03
N ALA A 90 -1.72 -6.72 22.78
CA ALA A 90 -0.99 -7.97 22.93
C ALA A 90 -1.80 -9.06 23.64
N SER A 91 -2.86 -8.70 24.38
CA SER A 91 -3.77 -9.68 25.00
C SER A 91 -4.70 -10.34 23.97
N LYS A 92 -4.96 -9.65 22.85
CA LYS A 92 -5.82 -10.14 21.76
C LYS A 92 -5.03 -10.64 20.54
N PHE A 93 -3.87 -10.05 20.27
CA PHE A 93 -3.01 -10.44 19.14
C PHE A 93 -1.54 -10.50 19.57
N PRO A 94 -1.14 -11.57 20.30
CA PRO A 94 0.26 -11.77 20.66
C PRO A 94 1.14 -11.90 19.42
N GLY A 95 2.34 -11.33 19.46
CA GLY A 95 3.28 -11.31 18.32
C GLY A 95 3.10 -10.16 17.33
N MET A 96 2.02 -9.38 17.38
CA MET A 96 1.83 -8.20 16.50
C MET A 96 2.41 -6.89 17.07
N ASN A 97 3.17 -6.99 18.16
CA ASN A 97 3.94 -5.88 18.70
C ASN A 97 5.38 -5.92 18.16
N THR A 98 5.55 -5.47 16.93
CA THR A 98 6.79 -5.66 16.16
C THR A 98 7.40 -4.34 15.70
N THR A 99 8.73 -4.29 15.65
CA THR A 99 9.47 -3.26 14.90
C THR A 99 10.32 -3.94 13.85
N VAL A 100 10.25 -3.44 12.62
CA VAL A 100 11.10 -3.90 11.52
C VAL A 100 11.86 -2.70 10.98
N ALA A 101 13.16 -2.82 10.78
CA ALA A 101 13.94 -1.71 10.26
C ALA A 101 15.11 -2.17 9.39
N TYR A 102 15.57 -1.26 8.54
CA TYR A 102 16.86 -1.30 7.90
C TYR A 102 17.48 0.09 8.00
N ASP A 103 18.60 0.19 8.72
CA ASP A 103 19.26 1.48 8.99
C ASP A 103 20.29 1.87 7.91
N GLY A 104 20.41 1.07 6.85
CA GLY A 104 21.42 1.21 5.79
C GLY A 104 22.63 0.30 5.97
N SER A 105 22.81 -0.28 7.16
CA SER A 105 23.90 -1.22 7.47
C SER A 105 23.35 -2.57 7.93
N ALA A 106 22.35 -2.57 8.81
CA ALA A 106 21.77 -3.76 9.40
C ALA A 106 20.25 -3.75 9.24
N TYR A 107 19.71 -4.93 8.95
CA TYR A 107 18.30 -5.24 9.07
C TYR A 107 18.01 -5.72 10.49
N SER A 108 16.87 -5.33 11.04
CA SER A 108 16.40 -5.80 12.34
C SER A 108 14.92 -6.10 12.38
N TYR A 109 14.57 -7.17 13.07
CA TYR A 109 13.20 -7.56 13.39
C TYR A 109 13.07 -7.77 14.90
N THR A 110 12.28 -6.94 15.56
CA THR A 110 12.05 -6.98 17.01
C THR A 110 10.62 -7.40 17.31
N MET A 111 10.46 -8.48 18.06
CA MET A 111 9.21 -8.86 18.73
C MET A 111 9.25 -8.27 20.15
N ARG A 112 8.58 -7.15 20.36
CA ARG A 112 8.69 -6.34 21.59
C ARG A 112 8.05 -7.00 22.79
N ASP A 113 6.97 -7.74 22.57
CA ASP A 113 6.31 -8.58 23.58
C ASP A 113 7.22 -9.68 24.10
N GLN A 114 8.06 -10.27 23.22
CA GLN A 114 9.01 -11.32 23.59
C GLN A 114 10.39 -10.78 23.99
N LYS A 115 10.65 -9.49 23.78
CA LYS A 115 11.96 -8.84 23.96
C LYS A 115 13.07 -9.57 23.20
N ILE A 116 12.78 -9.96 21.96
CA ILE A 116 13.71 -10.61 21.05
C ILE A 116 13.92 -9.72 19.84
N THR A 117 15.18 -9.46 19.49
CA THR A 117 15.56 -8.75 18.28
C THR A 117 16.43 -9.67 17.43
N SER A 118 16.00 -9.97 16.21
CA SER A 118 16.83 -10.58 15.16
C SER A 118 17.56 -9.48 14.41
N VAL A 119 18.86 -9.65 14.18
CA VAL A 119 19.70 -8.71 13.43
C VAL A 119 20.42 -9.45 12.32
N SER A 120 20.43 -8.85 11.13
CA SER A 120 21.14 -9.35 9.96
C SER A 120 21.94 -8.23 9.31
N PHE A 121 23.18 -8.50 8.97
CA PHE A 121 24.10 -7.59 8.28
C PHE A 121 24.18 -7.84 6.78
N ALA A 122 23.48 -8.86 6.27
CA ALA A 122 23.44 -9.22 4.85
C ALA A 122 22.64 -8.22 3.96
N GLY A 123 22.13 -7.12 4.53
CA GLY A 123 21.30 -6.13 3.84
C GLY A 123 19.81 -6.25 4.18
N PRO A 124 18.93 -5.51 3.48
CA PRO A 124 17.49 -5.52 3.75
C PRO A 124 16.88 -6.87 3.36
N ARG A 125 16.01 -7.41 4.22
CA ARG A 125 15.23 -8.62 3.89
C ARG A 125 13.96 -8.26 3.14
N ARG A 126 13.56 -9.13 2.20
CA ARG A 126 12.32 -9.00 1.43
C ARG A 126 11.08 -9.50 2.18
N ALA A 127 11.29 -10.38 3.16
CA ALA A 127 10.25 -10.92 4.02
C ALA A 127 10.55 -10.62 5.49
N THR A 128 9.65 -9.87 6.12
CA THR A 128 9.90 -9.26 7.43
C THR A 128 8.83 -9.63 8.47
N GLY A 129 8.61 -10.94 8.63
CA GLY A 129 7.76 -11.46 9.71
C GLY A 129 6.35 -10.85 9.73
N MET A 130 5.71 -10.88 10.89
CA MET A 130 4.37 -10.32 11.05
C MET A 130 4.42 -8.79 11.20
N SER A 131 3.57 -8.09 10.44
CA SER A 131 3.43 -6.63 10.51
C SER A 131 2.13 -6.17 9.88
N LEU A 132 1.69 -4.95 10.21
CA LEU A 132 0.55 -4.30 9.55
C LEU A 132 0.96 -3.74 8.17
N PRO A 133 0.03 -3.69 7.19
CA PRO A 133 0.30 -3.09 5.89
C PRO A 133 0.57 -1.59 6.02
N ASN A 134 1.42 -1.04 5.15
CA ASN A 134 1.64 0.40 5.10
C ASN A 134 0.57 1.05 4.22
N PRO A 135 -0.37 1.85 4.76
CA PRO A 135 -1.53 2.31 4.01
C PRO A 135 -1.16 3.16 2.80
N ILE A 136 -0.09 3.96 2.88
CA ILE A 136 0.35 4.82 1.77
C ILE A 136 1.09 4.02 0.70
N LEU A 137 1.99 3.12 1.11
CA LEU A 137 2.75 2.34 0.13
C LEU A 137 1.86 1.33 -0.58
N GLU A 138 0.89 0.71 0.11
CA GLU A 138 -0.03 -0.26 -0.50
C GLU A 138 -0.83 0.35 -1.67
N LEU A 139 -1.17 1.65 -1.63
CA LEU A 139 -1.77 2.33 -2.79
C LEU A 139 -0.85 2.33 -4.01
N GLY A 140 0.46 2.38 -3.79
CA GLY A 140 1.50 2.40 -4.81
C GLY A 140 2.05 1.02 -5.18
N ARG A 141 1.48 -0.08 -4.65
CA ARG A 141 1.99 -1.44 -4.89
C ARG A 141 2.06 -1.79 -6.39
N PHE A 142 1.08 -1.32 -7.16
CA PHE A 142 1.03 -1.49 -8.62
C PHE A 142 2.26 -0.89 -9.36
N CYS A 143 2.97 0.06 -8.75
CA CYS A 143 4.20 0.61 -9.31
C CYS A 143 5.37 -0.38 -9.18
N ALA A 144 5.38 -1.20 -8.13
CA ALA A 144 6.49 -2.08 -7.79
C ALA A 144 6.05 -3.53 -7.67
N PRO A 145 5.59 -4.14 -8.78
CA PRO A 145 5.05 -5.47 -8.69
C PRO A 145 6.12 -6.50 -8.29
N GLY A 146 5.79 -7.31 -7.30
CA GLY A 146 6.70 -8.28 -6.69
C GLY A 146 6.43 -9.74 -7.07
N ASP A 147 7.26 -10.63 -6.54
CA ASP A 147 7.01 -12.07 -6.48
C ASP A 147 6.55 -12.47 -5.06
N ASP A 148 6.24 -13.75 -4.88
CA ASP A 148 5.81 -14.38 -3.62
C ASP A 148 6.75 -14.07 -2.44
N LEU A 149 8.01 -13.67 -2.72
CA LEU A 149 9.03 -13.33 -1.73
C LEU A 149 9.03 -11.84 -1.33
N ASN A 150 8.38 -10.96 -2.11
CA ASN A 150 8.20 -9.53 -1.80
C ASN A 150 7.03 -9.31 -0.85
N THR A 151 7.14 -9.87 0.35
CA THR A 151 6.13 -9.64 1.39
C THR A 151 6.17 -8.19 1.90
N ASP A 152 7.30 -7.48 1.76
CA ASP A 152 7.40 -6.08 2.12
C ASP A 152 7.56 -5.11 0.96
N LEU A 153 6.65 -4.14 0.95
CA LEU A 153 6.67 -3.05 -0.01
C LEU A 153 7.54 -1.90 0.52
N LEU A 154 8.64 -1.65 -0.18
CA LEU A 154 9.59 -0.59 0.17
C LEU A 154 9.31 0.68 -0.63
N LEU A 155 9.44 1.85 0.00
CA LEU A 155 9.31 3.13 -0.68
C LEU A 155 10.25 3.23 -1.89
N ALA A 156 11.50 2.78 -1.75
CA ALA A 156 12.48 2.80 -2.84
C ALA A 156 12.00 2.02 -4.08
N SER A 157 11.36 0.86 -3.88
CA SER A 157 10.80 0.05 -4.95
C SER A 157 9.62 0.75 -5.62
N VAL A 158 8.66 1.23 -4.83
CA VAL A 158 7.48 1.98 -5.32
C VAL A 158 7.91 3.19 -6.13
N ARG A 159 8.88 3.96 -5.63
CA ARG A 159 9.43 5.13 -6.31
C ARG A 159 10.13 4.78 -7.61
N ALA A 160 10.96 3.74 -7.61
CA ALA A 160 11.67 3.30 -8.81
C ALA A 160 10.68 2.87 -9.92
N GLY A 161 9.68 2.09 -9.55
CA GLY A 161 8.62 1.67 -10.45
C GLY A 161 7.77 2.83 -10.98
N ALA A 162 7.41 3.77 -10.11
CA ALA A 162 6.70 4.97 -10.51
C ALA A 162 7.51 5.83 -11.50
N ARG A 163 8.82 5.94 -11.32
CA ARG A 163 9.74 6.64 -12.25
C ARG A 163 9.90 5.93 -13.59
N ALA A 164 9.83 4.60 -13.61
CA ALA A 164 9.85 3.83 -14.85
C ALA A 164 8.57 4.04 -15.68
N GLY A 165 7.49 4.50 -15.04
CA GLY A 165 6.20 4.74 -15.66
C GLY A 165 5.33 3.48 -15.64
N VAL A 166 4.04 3.66 -15.38
CA VAL A 166 3.06 2.58 -15.37
C VAL A 166 2.22 2.65 -16.64
N THR A 167 2.22 1.56 -17.40
CA THR A 167 1.36 1.43 -18.58
C THR A 167 0.08 0.69 -18.19
N PRO A 168 -1.10 1.32 -18.30
CA PRO A 168 -2.36 0.65 -18.01
C PRO A 168 -2.65 -0.40 -19.08
N VAL A 169 -3.16 -1.55 -18.62
CA VAL A 169 -3.67 -2.62 -19.49
C VAL A 169 -5.07 -2.26 -20.01
N GLU A 170 -5.87 -1.59 -19.18
CA GLU A 170 -7.23 -1.20 -19.54
C GLU A 170 -7.65 0.07 -18.79
N ILE A 171 -8.49 0.89 -19.43
CA ILE A 171 -9.11 2.07 -18.83
C ILE A 171 -10.61 1.98 -19.05
N ARG A 172 -11.38 1.99 -17.97
CA ARG A 172 -12.84 1.94 -17.97
C ARG A 172 -13.42 3.21 -17.34
N PRO A 173 -14.01 4.12 -18.14
CA PRO A 173 -14.72 5.28 -17.60
C PRO A 173 -15.90 4.83 -16.72
N ARG A 174 -16.21 5.59 -15.66
CA ARG A 174 -17.39 5.35 -14.81
C ARG A 174 -18.46 6.41 -15.02
N ASP A 175 -19.71 5.99 -14.85
CA ASP A 175 -20.84 6.92 -14.81
C ASP A 175 -20.75 7.80 -13.56
N GLY A 176 -20.98 9.12 -13.71
CA GLY A 176 -20.83 10.10 -12.63
C GLY A 176 -19.46 10.77 -12.51
N GLY A 177 -18.51 10.45 -13.41
CA GLY A 177 -17.16 10.98 -13.41
C GLY A 177 -16.18 10.05 -12.68
N GLY A 178 -14.92 10.05 -13.12
CA GLY A 178 -13.89 9.10 -12.68
C GLY A 178 -13.76 7.88 -13.59
N ALA A 179 -12.91 6.93 -13.18
CA ALA A 179 -12.58 5.76 -13.98
C ALA A 179 -11.93 4.66 -13.15
N THR A 180 -11.94 3.45 -13.70
CA THR A 180 -11.11 2.33 -13.22
C THR A 180 -9.97 2.09 -14.20
N VAL A 181 -8.76 2.03 -13.70
CA VAL A 181 -7.53 1.73 -14.43
C VAL A 181 -7.03 0.37 -13.99
N ARG A 182 -6.83 -0.52 -14.95
CA ARG A 182 -6.24 -1.83 -14.70
C ARG A 182 -4.76 -1.82 -15.03
N CYS A 183 -3.93 -2.24 -14.09
CA CYS A 183 -2.48 -2.37 -14.23
C CYS A 183 -2.07 -3.83 -14.03
N ALA A 184 -0.97 -4.23 -14.66
CA ALA A 184 -0.34 -5.52 -14.35
C ALA A 184 0.09 -5.54 -12.88
N GLY A 185 -0.05 -6.70 -12.23
CA GLY A 185 0.34 -6.89 -10.84
C GLY A 185 1.47 -7.88 -10.64
N ASP A 186 1.59 -8.31 -9.40
CA ASP A 186 2.60 -9.22 -8.86
C ASP A 186 2.29 -10.68 -9.22
N ARG A 187 3.18 -11.57 -8.80
CA ARG A 187 2.90 -12.99 -8.62
C ARG A 187 2.76 -13.32 -7.12
N ILE A 188 1.73 -14.08 -6.73
CA ILE A 188 1.55 -14.65 -5.38
C ILE A 188 1.27 -16.15 -5.51
N ASP A 189 1.99 -16.98 -4.76
CA ASP A 189 1.88 -18.43 -4.76
C ASP A 189 1.82 -19.04 -6.16
N GLY A 190 2.63 -18.48 -7.07
CA GLY A 190 2.64 -18.87 -8.47
C GLY A 190 1.55 -18.26 -9.36
N ALA A 191 0.52 -17.63 -8.79
CA ALA A 191 -0.58 -17.01 -9.52
C ALA A 191 -0.25 -15.56 -9.91
N GLN A 192 -0.54 -15.21 -11.17
CA GLN A 192 -0.41 -13.82 -11.64
C GLN A 192 -1.56 -12.97 -11.07
N THR A 193 -1.27 -11.74 -10.69
CA THR A 193 -2.27 -10.78 -10.19
C THR A 193 -2.40 -9.56 -11.10
N MET A 194 -3.51 -8.83 -10.94
CA MET A 194 -3.82 -7.56 -11.56
C MET A 194 -4.23 -6.54 -10.49
N PHE A 195 -3.98 -5.26 -10.74
CA PHE A 195 -4.46 -4.17 -9.90
C PHE A 195 -5.54 -3.37 -10.63
N ASP A 196 -6.69 -3.19 -10.00
CA ASP A 196 -7.75 -2.27 -10.43
C ASP A 196 -7.77 -1.04 -9.52
N LEU A 197 -7.34 0.10 -10.05
CA LEU A 197 -7.36 1.38 -9.37
C LEU A 197 -8.60 2.15 -9.78
N THR A 198 -9.40 2.58 -8.82
CA THR A 198 -10.59 3.39 -9.07
C THR A 198 -10.35 4.80 -8.61
N PHE A 199 -10.61 5.74 -9.52
CA PHE A 199 -10.49 7.17 -9.31
C PHE A 199 -11.88 7.81 -9.28
N ASP A 200 -12.06 8.81 -8.42
CA ASP A 200 -13.24 9.68 -8.43
C ASP A 200 -13.15 10.79 -9.50
N ALA A 201 -14.18 11.62 -9.62
CA ALA A 201 -14.21 12.70 -10.62
C ALA A 201 -13.09 13.75 -10.45
N PRO A 202 -12.66 14.11 -9.23
CA PRO A 202 -11.42 14.85 -8.99
C PRO A 202 -10.11 14.14 -9.37
N GLY A 203 -10.14 12.86 -9.74
CA GLY A 203 -8.94 12.09 -10.07
C GLY A 203 -8.20 11.53 -8.85
N ARG A 204 -8.84 11.47 -7.68
CA ARG A 204 -8.29 10.85 -6.47
C ARG A 204 -8.51 9.36 -6.50
N VAL A 205 -7.50 8.59 -6.10
CA VAL A 205 -7.68 7.16 -5.87
C VAL A 205 -8.59 6.95 -4.66
N VAL A 206 -9.70 6.23 -4.86
CA VAL A 206 -10.71 5.92 -3.84
C VAL A 206 -10.78 4.42 -3.53
N ARG A 207 -10.28 3.59 -4.45
CA ARG A 207 -10.21 2.15 -4.26
C ARG A 207 -9.04 1.55 -5.02
N VAL A 208 -8.32 0.61 -4.41
CA VAL A 208 -7.36 -0.26 -5.10
C VAL A 208 -7.74 -1.69 -4.81
N GLU A 209 -7.90 -2.49 -5.84
CA GLU A 209 -8.22 -3.91 -5.70
C GLU A 209 -7.14 -4.75 -6.36
N ARG A 210 -6.62 -5.71 -5.62
CA ARG A 210 -5.72 -6.73 -6.14
C ARG A 210 -6.53 -7.97 -6.46
N ARG A 211 -6.43 -8.46 -7.69
CA ARG A 211 -7.19 -9.61 -8.18
C ARG A 211 -6.26 -10.69 -8.69
N ASP A 212 -6.66 -11.94 -8.52
CA ASP A 212 -6.10 -13.05 -9.28
C ASP A 212 -6.40 -12.86 -10.77
N ALA A 213 -5.39 -12.94 -11.62
CA ALA A 213 -5.52 -12.63 -13.05
C ALA A 213 -6.27 -13.71 -13.83
N ALA A 214 -6.29 -14.96 -13.34
CA ALA A 214 -6.91 -16.08 -14.03
C ALA A 214 -8.41 -16.19 -13.73
N THR A 215 -8.80 -15.98 -12.49
CA THR A 215 -10.17 -16.11 -11.97
C THR A 215 -10.89 -14.76 -11.86
N GLY A 216 -10.14 -13.66 -11.74
CA GLY A 216 -10.68 -12.34 -11.45
C GLY A 216 -11.11 -12.15 -9.99
N ALA A 217 -10.92 -13.14 -9.12
CA ALA A 217 -11.27 -13.08 -7.71
C ALA A 217 -10.46 -12.00 -6.98
N ALA A 218 -11.11 -11.25 -6.10
CA ALA A 218 -10.44 -10.28 -5.25
C ALA A 218 -9.58 -11.01 -4.22
N MET A 219 -8.34 -10.56 -4.04
CA MET A 219 -7.42 -11.06 -3.00
C MET A 219 -7.28 -10.03 -1.89
N SER A 220 -7.23 -8.74 -2.26
CA SER A 220 -7.26 -7.66 -1.30
C SER A 220 -7.94 -6.43 -1.88
N VAL A 221 -8.57 -5.66 -1.01
CA VAL A 221 -9.20 -4.38 -1.35
C VAL A 221 -8.69 -3.32 -0.39
N ILE A 222 -8.41 -2.14 -0.93
CA ILE A 222 -8.14 -0.92 -0.17
C ILE A 222 -9.19 0.09 -0.56
N GLU A 223 -9.93 0.60 0.42
CA GLU A 223 -10.86 1.71 0.25
C GLU A 223 -10.28 2.96 0.91
N CYS A 224 -10.51 4.12 0.30
CA CYS A 224 -9.98 5.41 0.75
C CYS A 224 -11.13 6.40 0.89
N ASP A 225 -11.47 6.74 2.14
CA ASP A 225 -12.70 7.50 2.43
C ASP A 225 -12.49 9.01 2.49
N SER A 226 -11.25 9.45 2.71
CA SER A 226 -10.91 10.86 2.86
C SER A 226 -9.49 11.14 2.41
N HIS A 227 -9.22 12.37 1.96
CA HIS A 227 -7.90 12.81 1.48
C HIS A 227 -7.48 14.12 2.10
N VAL A 228 -6.17 14.33 2.20
CA VAL A 228 -5.54 15.60 2.52
C VAL A 228 -4.70 16.08 1.33
N GLU A 229 -4.80 17.37 1.03
CA GLU A 229 -3.94 18.00 0.04
C GLU A 229 -2.63 18.44 0.70
N ARG A 230 -1.51 18.08 0.08
CA ARG A 230 -0.17 18.51 0.48
C ARG A 230 0.51 19.13 -0.72
N ARG A 231 0.88 20.40 -0.61
CA ARG A 231 1.66 21.07 -1.65
C ARG A 231 3.14 20.75 -1.45
N GLY A 232 3.75 20.11 -2.43
CA GLY A 232 5.19 19.86 -2.48
C GLY A 232 5.98 21.15 -2.74
N ALA A 233 7.30 21.08 -2.53
CA ALA A 233 8.22 22.20 -2.80
C ALA A 233 8.27 22.58 -4.29
N ASP A 234 7.95 21.64 -5.19
CA ASP A 234 7.84 21.87 -6.64
C ASP A 234 6.49 22.50 -7.04
N GLY A 235 5.64 22.84 -6.07
CA GLY A 235 4.34 23.45 -6.27
C GLY A 235 3.23 22.47 -6.65
N ARG A 236 3.54 21.18 -6.89
CA ARG A 236 2.53 20.15 -7.16
C ARG A 236 1.72 19.85 -5.91
N VAL A 237 0.45 19.51 -6.10
CA VAL A 237 -0.44 19.11 -5.00
C VAL A 237 -0.55 17.60 -5.01
N ALA A 238 -0.10 16.97 -3.95
CA ALA A 238 -0.31 15.56 -3.67
C ALA A 238 -1.62 15.40 -2.89
N GLN A 239 -2.36 14.32 -3.17
CA GLN A 239 -3.64 14.02 -2.54
C GLN A 239 -3.54 12.64 -1.89
N TRP A 240 -3.19 12.65 -0.60
CA TRP A 240 -2.97 11.44 0.17
C TRP A 240 -4.22 11.07 0.94
N PRO A 241 -4.69 9.81 0.92
CA PRO A 241 -5.79 9.43 1.77
C PRO A 241 -5.41 9.50 3.24
N THR A 242 -6.38 9.79 4.10
CA THR A 242 -6.21 9.88 5.56
C THR A 242 -6.98 8.80 6.31
N ARG A 243 -7.94 8.15 5.67
CA ARG A 243 -8.67 6.99 6.19
C ARG A 243 -8.68 5.87 5.17
N PHE A 244 -8.38 4.68 5.64
CA PHE A 244 -8.21 3.49 4.84
C PHE A 244 -8.97 2.33 5.44
N THR A 245 -9.57 1.51 4.59
CA THR A 245 -10.07 0.20 4.96
C THR A 245 -9.39 -0.82 4.07
N PHE A 246 -8.55 -1.67 4.66
CA PHE A 246 -7.94 -2.81 3.99
C PHE A 246 -8.76 -4.06 4.29
N LEU A 247 -9.13 -4.79 3.25
CA LEU A 247 -9.83 -6.06 3.33
C LEU A 247 -8.94 -7.15 2.75
N GLY A 248 -8.61 -8.16 3.55
CA GLY A 248 -8.04 -9.42 3.06
C GLY A 248 -9.18 -10.35 2.67
N MET A 249 -9.28 -10.68 1.39
CA MET A 249 -10.41 -11.41 0.84
C MET A 249 -10.10 -12.90 0.73
N ASP A 250 -11.05 -13.76 1.09
CA ASP A 250 -11.01 -15.16 0.71
C ASP A 250 -11.43 -15.28 -0.77
N PRO A 251 -10.54 -15.75 -1.67
CA PRO A 251 -10.86 -15.87 -3.09
C PRO A 251 -11.97 -16.90 -3.38
N ALA A 252 -12.23 -17.86 -2.48
CA ALA A 252 -13.27 -18.87 -2.67
C ALA A 252 -14.68 -18.34 -2.38
N THR A 253 -14.84 -17.59 -1.29
CA THR A 253 -16.15 -17.06 -0.86
C THR A 253 -16.40 -15.61 -1.29
N GLY A 254 -15.33 -14.87 -1.61
CA GLY A 254 -15.37 -13.43 -1.87
C GLY A 254 -15.69 -12.59 -0.63
N GLN A 255 -15.66 -13.18 0.56
CA GLN A 255 -15.85 -12.47 1.83
C GLN A 255 -14.50 -11.98 2.39
N ALA A 256 -14.54 -10.96 3.24
CA ALA A 256 -13.34 -10.51 3.94
C ALA A 256 -13.03 -11.46 5.11
N GLY A 257 -11.86 -12.10 5.12
CA GLY A 257 -11.36 -12.84 6.28
C GLY A 257 -10.73 -11.93 7.34
N VAL A 258 -10.28 -10.73 6.93
CA VAL A 258 -9.77 -9.69 7.83
C VAL A 258 -10.12 -8.30 7.31
N THR A 259 -10.45 -7.40 8.24
CA THR A 259 -10.61 -5.97 8.01
C THR A 259 -9.60 -5.21 8.86
N ILE A 260 -8.87 -4.28 8.25
CA ILE A 260 -7.92 -3.39 8.93
C ILE A 260 -8.31 -1.96 8.58
N GLU A 261 -8.85 -1.24 9.54
CA GLU A 261 -9.18 0.18 9.42
C GLU A 261 -8.01 1.00 9.93
N MET A 262 -7.60 2.02 9.18
CA MET A 262 -6.50 2.91 9.54
C MET A 262 -6.90 4.37 9.39
N GLU A 263 -6.64 5.17 10.42
CA GLU A 263 -6.78 6.63 10.39
C GLU A 263 -5.42 7.28 10.63
N LEU A 264 -4.93 8.06 9.65
CA LEU A 264 -3.67 8.79 9.79
C LEU A 264 -3.80 9.86 10.87
N VAL A 265 -2.90 9.79 11.83
CA VAL A 265 -2.70 10.83 12.84
C VAL A 265 -1.71 11.88 12.31
N TRP A 266 -0.69 11.45 11.58
CA TRP A 266 0.21 12.34 10.87
C TRP A 266 0.73 11.71 9.57
N LEU A 267 1.10 12.60 8.65
CA LEU A 267 1.82 12.29 7.42
C LEU A 267 2.71 13.49 7.08
N THR A 268 4.02 13.23 7.01
CA THR A 268 5.03 14.15 6.51
C THR A 268 5.75 13.49 5.33
N THR A 269 6.13 14.30 4.35
CA THR A 269 6.76 13.84 3.10
C THR A 269 7.91 14.76 2.72
N GLY A 270 8.88 14.26 1.97
CA GLY A 270 10.00 15.06 1.47
C GLY A 270 10.95 15.52 2.58
N THR A 271 11.44 16.76 2.49
CA THR A 271 12.46 17.31 3.41
C THR A 271 12.01 17.31 4.87
N ASP A 272 10.72 17.58 5.12
CA ASP A 272 10.16 17.62 6.47
C ASP A 272 10.15 16.23 7.10
N ALA A 273 9.93 15.19 6.29
CA ALA A 273 10.03 13.81 6.76
C ALA A 273 11.46 13.46 7.13
N ALA A 274 12.43 13.74 6.26
CA ALA A 274 13.84 13.39 6.46
C ALA A 274 14.40 13.90 7.80
N GLY A 275 14.03 15.12 8.23
CA GLY A 275 14.45 15.69 9.52
C GLY A 275 13.81 15.04 10.76
N SER A 276 12.71 14.30 10.58
CA SER A 276 11.96 13.65 11.67
C SER A 276 12.35 12.19 11.89
N VAL A 277 13.12 11.58 10.98
CA VAL A 277 13.43 10.15 11.05
C VAL A 277 14.71 9.90 11.86
N SER A 278 14.55 9.24 13.00
CA SER A 278 15.68 8.65 13.73
C SER A 278 15.74 7.14 13.50
N PHE A 279 16.90 6.67 13.03
CA PHE A 279 17.21 5.26 12.92
C PHE A 279 18.16 4.89 14.06
N SER A 280 17.60 4.40 15.16
CA SER A 280 18.42 3.80 16.22
C SER A 280 18.96 2.46 15.74
N PRO A 281 20.22 2.11 16.05
CA PRO A 281 20.77 0.81 15.69
C PRO A 281 20.00 -0.31 16.38
N ALA A 282 19.88 -1.47 15.73
CA ALA A 282 19.15 -2.62 16.23
C ALA A 282 19.61 -3.09 17.63
N TRP A 283 20.89 -2.92 17.94
CA TRP A 283 21.49 -3.28 19.24
C TRP A 283 21.17 -2.29 20.37
N SER A 284 20.45 -1.21 20.11
CA SER A 284 20.00 -0.29 21.16
C SER A 284 18.68 -0.70 21.82
N GLU A 285 17.97 -1.69 21.27
CA GLU A 285 16.71 -2.18 21.83
C GLU A 285 16.96 -3.13 23.01
N PRO A 286 16.27 -2.95 24.16
CA PRO A 286 16.44 -3.80 25.32
C PRO A 286 15.89 -5.21 25.05
N GLY A 287 16.72 -6.25 25.23
CA GLY A 287 16.28 -7.63 25.05
C GLY A 287 17.41 -8.60 24.74
N ARG A 288 17.03 -9.80 24.26
CA ARG A 288 17.98 -10.76 23.68
C ARG A 288 18.15 -10.44 22.21
N ILE A 289 19.39 -10.31 21.76
CA ILE A 289 19.70 -10.02 20.36
C ILE A 289 20.21 -11.30 19.71
N TRP A 290 19.51 -11.79 18.69
CA TRP A 290 19.93 -12.89 17.84
C TRP A 290 20.67 -12.33 16.62
N ILE A 291 21.91 -12.77 16.40
CA ILE A 291 22.67 -12.41 15.20
C ILE A 291 22.53 -13.54 14.19
N ASP A 292 21.81 -13.28 13.10
CA ASP A 292 21.42 -14.27 12.12
C ASP A 292 22.62 -14.96 11.47
N GLU A 293 23.66 -14.20 11.13
CA GLU A 293 24.86 -14.72 10.47
C GLU A 293 25.72 -15.59 11.38
N LEU A 294 25.59 -15.42 12.71
CA LEU A 294 26.37 -16.15 13.70
C LEU A 294 25.60 -17.29 14.36
N GLY A 295 24.28 -17.32 14.21
CA GLY A 295 23.42 -18.33 14.85
C GLY A 295 23.51 -18.30 16.37
N LEU A 296 23.65 -17.11 16.99
CA LEU A 296 23.83 -16.97 18.43
C LEU A 296 23.08 -15.77 19.02
N PHE A 297 22.84 -15.84 20.34
CA PHE A 297 22.30 -14.73 21.13
C PHE A 297 23.40 -13.94 21.84
N ILE A 298 23.25 -12.62 21.87
CA ILE A 298 23.97 -11.70 22.75
C ILE A 298 22.99 -10.95 23.68
N ARG A 299 23.54 -10.35 24.75
CA ARG A 299 22.82 -9.51 25.71
C ARG A 299 23.18 -8.05 25.53
#